data_AF-A0A7W6E7J2-F1
#
_entry.id   AF-A0A7W6E7J2-F1
#
_cell.length_a   1.000
_cell.length_b   1.000
_cell.length_c   1.000
_cell.angle_alpha   90.00
_cell.angle_beta   90.00
_cell.angle_gamma   90.00
#
_symmetry.space_group_name_H-M   'P 1'
#
loop_
_entity.id
_entity.type
_entity.pdbx_description
1 polymer ?
#
loop_
_entity_poly.entity_id
_entity_poly.type
_entity_poly.pdbx_seq_one_letter_code
_entity_poly.pdbx_strand_id
1 'polypeptide(L)'
;MKPNLLIDGSNVLFWVGNKPQADIPALVTRALVARRFIPAVYFDNSIFLHMQQDLIDQLATLAHVVIAPAGTPADALLLEASGQGRRQIVSNDRFRAWRTQHPALQAKWLVTGRIEKGGRASFSKKLKPALL
;
A
#
# COMPACT_ATOMS: atom_id res chain seq x y z
N MET A 1 15.48 8.03 4.68
CA MET A 1 14.62 7.94 5.88
C MET A 1 13.88 6.61 5.87
N LYS A 2 13.58 5.99 7.02
CA LYS A 2 12.91 4.68 7.07
C LYS A 2 11.40 4.81 6.79
N PRO A 3 10.77 3.92 5.99
CA PRO A 3 9.33 3.94 5.79
C PRO A 3 8.55 3.84 7.12
N ASN A 4 7.55 4.71 7.27
CA ASN A 4 6.72 4.77 8.48
C ASN A 4 5.23 4.45 8.22
N LEU A 5 4.89 4.17 6.96
CA LEU A 5 3.58 3.76 6.49
C LEU A 5 3.77 2.83 5.29
N LEU A 6 2.94 1.81 5.15
CA LEU A 6 3.01 0.85 4.06
C LEU A 6 1.77 0.96 3.19
N ILE A 7 1.90 0.70 1.90
CA ILE A 7 0.83 0.70 0.91
C ILE A 7 0.84 -0.65 0.21
N ASP A 8 -0.32 -1.29 0.17
CA ASP A 8 -0.59 -2.44 -0.68
C ASP A 8 -0.89 -1.93 -2.10
N GLY A 9 0.15 -1.82 -2.92
CA GLY A 9 0.07 -1.30 -4.27
C GLY A 9 -0.77 -2.18 -5.18
N SER A 10 -0.66 -3.51 -5.04
CA SER A 10 -1.48 -4.48 -5.77
C SER A 10 -2.96 -4.25 -5.52
N ASN A 11 -3.38 -4.03 -4.26
CA ASN A 11 -4.77 -3.72 -3.95
C ASN A 11 -5.20 -2.31 -4.38
N VAL A 12 -4.35 -1.30 -4.12
CA VAL A 12 -4.63 0.11 -4.45
C VAL A 12 -4.85 0.32 -5.95
N LEU A 13 -4.13 -0.42 -6.78
CA LEU A 13 -4.29 -0.43 -8.23
C LEU A 13 -5.76 -0.66 -8.67
N PHE A 14 -6.55 -1.40 -7.90
CA PHE A 14 -7.94 -1.77 -8.23
C PHE A 14 -9.02 -0.95 -7.48
N TRP A 15 -8.64 0.11 -6.77
CA TRP A 15 -9.59 0.89 -5.95
C TRP A 15 -10.72 1.56 -6.73
N VAL A 16 -10.57 1.73 -8.05
CA VAL A 16 -11.57 2.42 -8.87
C VAL A 16 -12.18 1.44 -9.87
N GLY A 17 -13.47 1.15 -9.68
CA GLY A 17 -14.25 0.31 -10.59
C GLY A 17 -13.80 -1.15 -10.69
N ASN A 18 -12.99 -1.64 -9.73
CA ASN A 18 -12.41 -2.99 -9.72
C ASN A 18 -11.64 -3.31 -11.01
N LYS A 19 -11.04 -2.29 -11.63
CA LYS A 19 -10.17 -2.39 -12.80
C LYS A 19 -8.82 -1.82 -12.43
N PRO A 20 -7.72 -2.36 -12.97
CA PRO A 20 -6.40 -1.84 -12.67
C PRO A 20 -6.24 -0.44 -13.27
N GLN A 21 -5.81 0.52 -12.47
CA GLN A 21 -5.57 1.90 -12.88
C GLN A 21 -4.19 2.35 -12.40
N ALA A 22 -3.24 2.37 -13.34
CA ALA A 22 -1.81 2.52 -13.09
C ALA A 22 -1.42 3.83 -12.37
N ASP A 23 -2.25 4.87 -12.46
CA ASP A 23 -2.04 6.17 -11.84
C ASP A 23 -2.47 6.21 -10.36
N ILE A 24 -3.35 5.32 -9.93
CA ILE A 24 -3.95 5.32 -8.59
C ILE A 24 -2.92 5.09 -7.47
N PRO A 25 -1.96 4.14 -7.58
CA PRO A 25 -0.89 4.01 -6.58
C PRO A 25 -0.09 5.29 -6.38
N ALA A 26 0.24 6.01 -7.46
CA ALA A 26 0.97 7.28 -7.39
C ALA A 26 0.13 8.41 -6.78
N LEU A 27 -1.17 8.45 -7.09
CA LEU A 27 -2.11 9.41 -6.50
C LEU A 27 -2.23 9.22 -4.98
N VAL A 28 -2.43 7.98 -4.53
CA VAL A 28 -2.50 7.65 -3.10
C VAL A 28 -1.17 7.98 -2.41
N THR A 29 -0.05 7.64 -3.04
CA THR A 29 1.29 7.91 -2.51
C THR A 29 1.54 9.41 -2.35
N ARG A 30 1.23 10.24 -3.36
CA ARG A 30 1.33 11.71 -3.26
C ARG A 30 0.48 12.27 -2.12
N ALA A 31 -0.74 11.75 -1.94
CA ALA A 31 -1.61 12.17 -0.86
C ALA A 31 -0.99 11.89 0.53
N LEU A 32 -0.26 10.79 0.68
CA LEU A 32 0.41 10.42 1.92
C LEU A 32 1.69 11.24 2.14
N VAL A 33 2.49 11.43 1.08
CA VAL A 33 3.69 12.29 1.11
C VAL A 33 3.33 13.73 1.45
N ALA A 34 2.25 14.30 0.88
CA ALA A 34 1.76 15.63 1.21
C ALA A 34 1.34 15.77 2.69
N ARG A 35 1.02 14.66 3.35
CA ARG A 35 0.74 14.57 4.79
C ARG A 35 2.00 14.25 5.62
N ARG A 36 3.19 14.35 5.02
CA ARG A 36 4.51 14.11 5.62
C ARG A 36 4.78 12.66 6.05
N PHE A 37 4.10 11.70 5.44
CA PHE A 37 4.44 10.28 5.59
C PHE A 37 5.58 9.88 4.66
N ILE A 38 6.25 8.78 5.02
CA ILE A 38 7.33 8.17 4.26
C ILE A 38 6.84 6.77 3.85
N PRO A 39 6.14 6.66 2.71
CA PRO A 39 5.51 5.41 2.29
C PRO A 39 6.51 4.41 1.70
N ALA A 40 6.22 3.12 1.89
CA ALA A 40 6.71 2.05 1.04
C ALA A 40 5.54 1.36 0.35
N VAL A 41 5.63 1.13 -0.96
CA VAL A 41 4.57 0.51 -1.78
C VAL A 41 5.00 -0.90 -2.15
N TYR A 42 4.17 -1.87 -1.82
CA TYR A 42 4.41 -3.28 -2.10
C TYR A 42 3.54 -3.74 -3.25
N PHE A 43 4.13 -4.46 -4.20
CA PHE A 43 3.44 -5.03 -5.34
C PHE A 43 3.80 -6.50 -5.51
N ASP A 44 2.85 -7.29 -6.00
CA ASP A 44 3.13 -8.61 -6.53
C ASP A 44 3.93 -8.50 -7.83
N ASN A 45 4.68 -9.54 -8.18
CA ASN A 45 5.41 -9.60 -9.44
C ASN A 45 4.51 -9.41 -10.68
N SER A 46 3.21 -9.69 -10.57
CA SER A 46 2.24 -9.50 -11.65
C SER A 46 1.98 -8.03 -12.01
N ILE A 47 2.52 -7.07 -11.24
CA ILE A 47 2.33 -5.64 -11.50
C ILE A 47 2.75 -5.22 -12.92
N PHE A 48 3.73 -5.90 -13.52
CA PHE A 48 4.18 -5.63 -14.89
C PHE A 48 3.13 -5.92 -15.97
N LEU A 49 2.03 -6.61 -15.63
CA LEU A 49 0.86 -6.77 -16.51
C LEU A 49 -0.02 -5.51 -16.56
N HIS A 50 0.15 -4.59 -15.61
CA HIS A 50 -0.74 -3.45 -15.40
C HIS A 50 0.01 -2.11 -15.39
N MET A 51 1.29 -2.11 -15.05
CA MET A 51 2.15 -0.93 -15.02
C MET A 51 3.43 -1.18 -15.81
N GLN A 52 3.73 -0.22 -16.69
CA GLN A 52 5.01 -0.14 -17.39
C GLN A 52 6.13 0.27 -16.41
N GLN A 53 7.38 -0.05 -16.75
CA GLN A 53 8.54 0.23 -15.88
C GLN A 53 8.71 1.73 -15.58
N ASP A 54 8.44 2.60 -16.55
CA ASP A 54 8.51 4.06 -16.39
C ASP A 54 7.55 4.59 -15.31
N LEU A 55 6.33 4.03 -15.22
CA LEU A 55 5.36 4.39 -14.18
C LEU A 55 5.81 3.90 -12.79
N ILE A 56 6.45 2.73 -12.73
CA ILE A 56 7.05 2.19 -11.50
C ILE A 56 8.21 3.09 -11.04
N ASP A 57 9.08 3.50 -11.97
CA ASP A 57 10.21 4.39 -11.69
C ASP A 57 9.72 5.77 -11.22
N GLN A 58 8.68 6.32 -11.85
CA GLN A 58 8.02 7.54 -11.39
C GLN A 58 7.47 7.40 -9.97
N LEU A 59 6.82 6.28 -9.65
CA LEU A 59 6.35 6.00 -8.29
C LEU A 59 7.51 5.89 -7.29
N ALA A 60 8.64 5.31 -7.70
CA ALA A 60 9.84 5.18 -6.88
C ALA A 60 10.50 6.53 -6.53
N THR A 61 10.18 7.61 -7.26
CA THR A 61 10.59 8.97 -6.85
C THR A 61 9.83 9.49 -5.63
N LEU A 62 8.66 8.91 -5.32
CA LEU A 62 7.76 9.34 -4.24
C LEU A 62 7.83 8.43 -3.01
N ALA A 63 8.24 7.18 -3.19
CA ALA A 63 8.15 6.14 -2.19
C ALA A 63 9.23 5.07 -2.39
N HIS A 64 9.50 4.28 -1.36
CA HIS A 64 10.23 3.04 -1.55
C HIS A 64 9.30 2.01 -2.22
N VAL A 65 9.61 1.60 -3.44
CA VAL A 65 8.83 0.55 -4.14
C VAL A 65 9.47 -0.81 -3.92
N VAL A 66 8.68 -1.77 -3.48
CA VAL A 66 9.06 -3.16 -3.25
C VAL A 66 8.21 -4.03 -4.15
N ILE A 67 8.83 -4.74 -5.09
CA ILE A 67 8.16 -5.73 -5.93
C ILE A 67 8.56 -7.10 -5.40
N ALA A 68 7.56 -7.90 -5.02
CA ALA A 68 7.79 -9.25 -4.53
C ALA A 68 8.39 -10.12 -5.65
N PRO A 69 9.33 -11.03 -5.32
CA PRO A 69 9.82 -12.00 -6.29
C PRO A 69 8.69 -12.86 -6.85
N ALA A 70 8.87 -13.37 -8.08
CA ALA A 70 7.91 -14.31 -8.66
C ALA A 70 7.67 -15.51 -7.72
N GLY A 71 6.40 -15.86 -7.52
CA GLY A 71 5.98 -16.92 -6.60
C GLY A 71 5.91 -16.51 -5.12
N THR A 72 6.31 -15.28 -4.77
CA THR A 72 6.15 -14.74 -3.41
C THR A 72 4.96 -13.77 -3.38
N PRO A 73 3.95 -14.00 -2.53
CA PRO A 73 2.87 -13.01 -2.33
C PRO A 73 3.42 -11.73 -1.72
N ALA A 74 3.06 -10.57 -2.29
CA ALA A 74 3.46 -9.27 -1.74
C ALA A 74 2.91 -9.05 -0.32
N ASP A 75 1.73 -9.60 -0.04
CA ASP A 75 1.13 -9.61 1.30
C ASP A 75 2.09 -10.13 2.37
N ALA A 76 2.85 -11.21 2.10
CA ALA A 76 3.77 -11.78 3.07
C ALA A 76 4.83 -10.75 3.50
N LEU A 77 5.46 -10.11 2.51
CA LEU A 77 6.49 -9.09 2.71
C LEU A 77 5.92 -7.83 3.38
N LEU A 78 4.72 -7.41 2.95
CA LEU A 78 4.01 -6.26 3.49
C LEU A 78 3.64 -6.46 4.98
N LEU A 79 3.10 -7.63 5.32
CA LEU A 79 2.68 -7.96 6.68
C LEU A 79 3.87 -8.15 7.61
N GLU A 80 4.98 -8.74 7.15
CA GLU A 80 6.24 -8.77 7.90
C GLU A 80 6.75 -7.35 8.15
N ALA A 81 6.81 -6.52 7.10
CA ALA A 81 7.24 -5.13 7.19
C ALA A 81 6.33 -4.29 8.09
N SER A 82 5.07 -4.69 8.34
CA SER A 82 4.19 -4.00 9.29
C SER A 82 4.72 -4.03 10.72
N GLY A 83 5.63 -4.96 11.03
CA GLY A 83 6.21 -5.12 12.36
C GLY A 83 5.14 -5.44 13.40
N GLN A 84 4.22 -6.36 13.09
CA GLN A 84 3.09 -6.75 13.94
C GLN A 84 2.17 -5.56 14.28
N GLY A 85 1.92 -4.67 13.31
CA GLY A 85 1.03 -3.52 13.46
C GLY A 85 1.67 -2.26 14.05
N ARG A 86 3.02 -2.20 14.10
CA ARG A 86 3.77 -0.96 14.41
C ARG A 86 3.66 0.07 13.28
N ARG A 87 3.52 -0.38 12.03
CA ARG A 87 3.26 0.47 10.86
C ARG A 87 1.84 0.23 10.35
N GLN A 88 1.17 1.31 9.97
CA GLN A 88 -0.13 1.18 9.30
C GLN A 88 0.05 0.72 7.86
N ILE A 89 -0.91 -0.05 7.38
CA ILE A 89 -0.99 -0.51 5.99
C ILE A 89 -2.20 0.15 5.34
N VAL A 90 -2.01 0.74 4.17
CA VAL A 90 -3.09 1.25 3.33
C VAL A 90 -3.49 0.17 2.34
N SER A 91 -4.67 -0.42 2.55
CA SER A 91 -5.26 -1.45 1.69
C SER A 91 -6.76 -1.56 1.98
N ASN A 92 -7.55 -1.95 0.98
CA ASN A 92 -8.93 -2.39 1.15
C ASN A 92 -9.06 -3.90 1.37
N ASP A 93 -7.97 -4.67 1.22
CA ASP A 93 -7.94 -6.07 1.63
C ASP A 93 -7.97 -6.20 3.15
N ARG A 94 -8.65 -7.24 3.63
CA ARG A 94 -8.73 -7.61 5.05
C ARG A 94 -7.70 -8.68 5.43
N PHE A 95 -6.85 -9.11 4.50
CA PHE A 95 -5.80 -10.11 4.65
C PHE A 95 -6.30 -11.39 5.35
N ARG A 96 -7.49 -11.87 4.97
CA ARG A 96 -8.19 -12.94 5.72
C ARG A 96 -7.37 -14.23 5.78
N ALA A 97 -6.69 -14.59 4.69
CA ALA A 97 -5.84 -15.78 4.59
C ALA A 97 -4.64 -15.74 5.57
N TRP A 98 -4.19 -14.54 5.93
CA TRP A 98 -2.98 -14.33 6.73
C TRP A 98 -3.23 -14.23 8.24
N ARG A 99 -4.50 -14.17 8.68
CA ARG A 99 -4.87 -13.92 10.09
C ARG A 99 -4.29 -14.93 11.08
N THR A 100 -4.19 -16.19 10.69
CA THR A 100 -3.62 -17.24 11.56
C THR A 100 -2.12 -17.04 11.79
N GLN A 101 -1.40 -16.59 10.75
CA GLN A 101 0.06 -16.39 10.80
C GLN A 101 0.42 -15.03 11.41
N HIS A 102 -0.49 -14.07 11.32
CA HIS A 102 -0.33 -12.73 11.87
C HIS A 102 -1.51 -12.41 12.82
N PRO A 103 -1.54 -12.98 14.04
CA PRO A 103 -2.64 -12.73 15.00
C PRO A 103 -2.72 -11.26 15.43
N ALA A 104 -1.61 -10.52 15.29
CA ALA A 104 -1.56 -9.07 15.48
C ALA A 104 -2.28 -8.27 14.36
N LEU A 105 -2.87 -8.92 13.35
CA LEU A 105 -3.70 -8.29 12.33
C LEU A 105 -5.02 -7.75 12.92
N GLN A 106 -4.90 -6.68 13.71
CA GLN A 106 -5.99 -5.93 14.31
C GLN A 106 -6.48 -4.82 13.38
N ALA A 107 -7.74 -4.47 13.52
CA ALA A 107 -8.35 -3.38 12.77
C ALA A 107 -7.64 -2.03 12.95
N LYS A 108 -6.80 -1.82 13.98
CA LYS A 108 -6.18 -0.51 14.27
C LYS A 108 -5.12 -0.05 13.26
N TRP A 109 -4.37 -0.96 12.65
CA TRP A 109 -3.27 -0.61 11.73
C TRP A 109 -3.66 -0.62 10.25
N LEU A 110 -4.69 -1.39 9.88
CA LEU A 110 -5.20 -1.42 8.50
C LEU A 110 -6.04 -0.18 8.19
N VAL A 111 -5.62 0.65 7.25
CA VAL A 111 -6.31 1.85 6.80
C VAL A 111 -6.89 1.63 5.42
N THR A 112 -8.20 1.44 5.35
CA THR A 112 -8.93 1.40 4.08
C THR A 112 -9.07 2.80 3.47
N GLY A 113 -9.29 2.87 2.16
CA GLY A 113 -9.41 4.14 1.45
C GLY A 113 -10.20 4.05 0.16
N ARG A 114 -10.40 5.20 -0.48
CA ARG A 114 -11.07 5.32 -1.78
C ARG A 114 -10.59 6.57 -2.51
N ILE A 115 -10.80 6.58 -3.82
CA ILE A 115 -10.62 7.76 -4.66
C ILE A 115 -11.97 8.46 -4.77
N GLU A 116 -12.04 9.67 -4.22
CA GLU A 116 -13.24 10.51 -4.27
C GLU A 116 -13.38 11.19 -5.64
N LYS A 117 -14.57 11.73 -5.90
CA LYS A 117 -14.80 12.62 -7.04
C LYS A 117 -13.76 13.75 -7.04
N GLY A 118 -13.11 13.97 -8.19
CA GLY A 118 -12.03 14.94 -8.32
C GLY A 118 -10.63 14.39 -8.03
N GLY A 119 -10.46 13.07 -7.91
CA GLY A 119 -9.13 12.44 -7.85
C GLY A 119 -8.43 12.59 -6.49
N ARG A 120 -9.20 12.75 -5.40
CA ARG A 120 -8.64 12.89 -4.06
C ARG A 120 -8.71 11.57 -3.29
N ALA A 121 -7.58 11.09 -2.79
CA ALA A 121 -7.58 9.95 -1.88
C ALA A 121 -8.14 10.33 -0.50
N SER A 122 -9.07 9.51 0.00
CA SER A 122 -9.59 9.56 1.38
C SER A 122 -9.29 8.25 2.12
N PHE A 123 -9.23 8.34 3.45
CA PHE A 123 -8.83 7.23 4.32
C PHE A 123 -9.86 7.05 5.43
N SER A 124 -10.17 5.80 5.80
CA SER A 124 -11.24 5.48 6.76
C SER A 124 -10.95 5.90 8.20
N LYS A 125 -9.70 6.22 8.52
CA LYS A 125 -9.29 6.67 9.84
C LYS A 125 -8.09 7.60 9.78
N LYS A 126 -7.77 8.18 10.93
CA LYS A 126 -6.56 9.00 11.11
C LYS A 126 -5.31 8.15 10.85
N LEU A 127 -4.49 8.61 9.91
CA LEU A 127 -3.16 8.08 9.66
C LEU A 127 -2.25 8.40 10.85
N LYS A 128 -1.45 7.42 11.26
CA LYS A 128 -0.51 7.50 12.38
C LYS A 128 0.87 7.12 11.86
N PRO A 129 1.92 7.89 12.20
CA PRO A 129 3.28 7.46 11.91
C PRO A 129 3.59 6.17 12.67
N ALA A 130 4.59 5.42 12.18
CA ALA A 130 5.07 4.21 12.83
C ALA A 130 5.30 4.42 14.34
N LEU A 131 4.85 3.45 15.14
CA LEU A 131 5.21 3.37 16.55
C LEU A 131 6.66 2.91 16.62
N LEU A 132 7.54 3.80 17.10
CA LEU A 132 8.95 3.51 17.34
C LEU A 132 9.11 2.49 18.47
#